data_AF-A0A932VQT2-F1
#
_entry.id   AF-A0A932VQT2-F1
#
_cell.length_a   1.000
_cell.length_b   1.000
_cell.length_c   1.000
_cell.angle_alpha   90.00
_cell.angle_beta   90.00
_cell.angle_gamma   90.00
#
_symmetry.space_group_name_H-M   'P 1'
#
loop_
_entity.id
_entity.type
_entity.pdbx_description
1 polymer ?
#
loop_
_entity_poly.entity_id
_entity_poly.type
_entity_poly.pdbx_seq_one_letter_code
_entity_poly.pdbx_strand_id
1 'polypeptide(L)'
;MSWHVVLTDAARKELRRLSQEDQARFDAVISAREENPFQGDIVKLGGESNRWRRRVGAYRILYNLVSDERGIFIYDIKKRTSKTY
;
A
#
# COMPACT_ATOMS: atom_id res chain seq x y z
N MET A 1 6.57 -17.97 -4.43
CA MET A 1 7.39 -16.95 -5.13
C MET A 1 7.13 -15.63 -4.41
N SER A 2 8.08 -15.17 -3.59
CA SER A 2 7.85 -14.08 -2.63
C SER A 2 8.07 -12.71 -3.27
N TRP A 3 7.22 -11.73 -2.95
CA TRP A 3 7.39 -10.32 -3.30
C TRP A 3 7.99 -9.57 -2.12
N HIS A 4 8.89 -8.63 -2.37
CA HIS A 4 9.49 -7.82 -1.30
C HIS A 4 8.74 -6.50 -1.14
N VAL A 5 8.24 -6.24 0.06
CA VAL A 5 7.54 -4.99 0.37
C VAL A 5 8.50 -4.00 1.02
N VAL A 6 8.73 -2.87 0.37
CA VAL A 6 9.57 -1.78 0.86
C VAL A 6 8.68 -0.59 1.17
N LEU A 7 8.65 -0.19 2.43
CA LEU A 7 8.02 1.06 2.86
C LEU A 7 9.06 2.17 2.89
N THR A 8 8.77 3.30 2.24
CA THR A 8 9.57 4.52 2.39
C THR A 8 9.48 5.04 3.82
N ASP A 9 10.46 5.84 4.25
CA ASP A 9 10.44 6.39 5.61
C ASP A 9 9.21 7.28 5.86
N ALA A 10 8.75 7.99 4.83
CA ALA A 10 7.49 8.73 4.87
C ALA A 10 6.28 7.82 5.13
N ALA A 11 6.15 6.72 4.38
CA ALA A 11 5.06 5.76 4.57
C ALA A 11 5.13 5.08 5.94
N ARG A 12 6.34 4.74 6.43
CA ARG A 12 6.54 4.20 7.79
C ARG A 12 6.10 5.19 8.86
N LYS A 13 6.41 6.48 8.68
CA LYS A 13 6.01 7.53 9.62
C LYS A 13 4.48 7.68 9.66
N GLU A 14 3.82 7.63 8.51
CA GLU A 14 2.34 7.64 8.45
C GLU A 14 1.73 6.40 9.09
N LEU A 15 2.29 5.22 8.82
CA LEU A 15 1.81 3.97 9.41
C LEU A 15 1.89 4.00 10.95
N ARG A 16 3.00 4.51 11.50
CA ARG A 16 3.18 4.68 12.96
C ARG A 16 2.20 5.67 13.59
N ARG A 17 1.61 6.58 12.81
CA ARG A 17 0.58 7.52 13.28
C ARG A 17 -0.82 6.90 13.31
N LEU A 18 -1.00 5.73 12.69
CA LEU A 18 -2.28 5.04 12.68
C LEU A 18 -2.56 4.36 14.03
N SER A 19 -3.82 4.02 14.26
CA SER A 19 -4.22 3.23 15.44
C SER A 19 -3.56 1.84 15.40
N GLN A 20 -3.46 1.16 16.55
CA GLN A 20 -2.95 -0.22 16.60
C GLN A 20 -3.77 -1.17 15.73
N GLU A 21 -5.10 -1.01 15.68
CA GLU A 21 -5.97 -1.82 14.81
C GLU A 21 -5.65 -1.63 13.33
N ASP A 22 -5.43 -0.37 12.91
CA ASP A 22 -5.06 -0.08 11.53
C ASP A 22 -3.67 -0.63 11.20
N GLN A 23 -2.69 -0.48 12.10
CA GLN A 23 -1.35 -1.05 11.93
C GLN A 23 -1.40 -2.57 11.72
N ALA A 24 -2.14 -3.28 12.60
CA ALA A 24 -2.33 -4.73 12.46
C ALA A 24 -3.02 -5.11 11.14
N ARG A 25 -3.98 -4.29 10.68
CA ARG A 25 -4.64 -4.49 9.38
C ARG A 25 -3.67 -4.31 8.22
N PHE A 26 -2.77 -3.33 8.29
CA PHE A 26 -1.73 -3.12 7.29
C PHE A 26 -0.74 -4.27 7.27
N ASP A 27 -0.29 -4.76 8.43
CA ASP A 27 0.62 -5.91 8.52
C ASP A 27 -0.01 -7.18 7.95
N ALA A 28 -1.28 -7.45 8.23
CA ALA A 28 -2.02 -8.55 7.62
C ALA A 28 -2.09 -8.42 6.09
N VAL A 29 -2.33 -7.21 5.59
CA VAL A 29 -2.38 -6.96 4.14
C VAL A 29 -1.00 -7.08 3.48
N ILE A 30 0.06 -6.61 4.14
CA ILE A 30 1.44 -6.71 3.64
C ILE A 30 1.87 -8.17 3.62
N SER A 31 1.59 -8.93 4.68
CA SER A 31 1.90 -10.37 4.75
C SER A 31 1.18 -11.16 3.66
N ALA A 32 -0.11 -10.88 3.43
CA ALA A 32 -0.88 -11.51 2.35
C ALA A 32 -0.38 -11.15 0.93
N ARG A 33 0.38 -10.06 0.77
CA ARG A 33 0.92 -9.66 -0.54
C ARG A 33 2.12 -10.47 -0.99
N GLU A 34 2.85 -11.08 -0.06
CA GLU A 34 3.93 -11.98 -0.42
C GLU A 34 3.42 -13.19 -1.22
N GLU A 35 2.16 -13.58 -0.98
CA GLU A 35 1.47 -14.64 -1.71
C GLU A 35 0.74 -14.15 -2.97
N ASN A 36 0.02 -13.01 -2.90
CA ASN A 36 -0.66 -12.46 -4.07
C ASN A 36 -0.72 -10.91 -4.05
N PRO A 37 0.14 -10.22 -4.82
CA PRO A 37 0.22 -8.75 -4.81
C PRO A 37 -1.01 -8.07 -5.43
N PHE A 38 -1.79 -8.80 -6.24
CA PHE A 38 -2.92 -8.30 -7.03
C PHE A 38 -4.29 -8.56 -6.40
N GLN A 39 -4.36 -9.17 -5.21
CA GLN A 39 -5.64 -9.37 -4.54
C GLN A 39 -6.15 -8.10 -3.84
N GLY A 40 -7.43 -7.76 -4.08
CA GLY A 40 -8.17 -6.70 -3.39
C GLY A 40 -8.67 -5.58 -4.32
N ASP A 41 -9.13 -4.48 -3.72
CA ASP A 41 -9.54 -3.25 -4.42
C ASP A 41 -8.30 -2.46 -4.86
N ILE A 42 -7.67 -2.97 -5.93
CA ILE A 42 -6.45 -2.43 -6.52
C ILE A 42 -6.78 -1.81 -7.88
N VAL A 43 -6.26 -0.60 -8.11
CA VAL A 43 -6.41 0.12 -9.36
C VAL A 43 -5.06 0.64 -9.81
N LYS A 44 -4.67 0.37 -11.05
CA LYS A 44 -3.50 0.99 -11.67
C LYS A 44 -3.79 2.48 -11.86
N LEU A 45 -2.94 3.35 -11.32
CA LEU A 45 -3.04 4.78 -11.57
C LEU A 45 -2.36 5.06 -12.90
N GLY A 46 -3.07 5.72 -13.82
CA GLY A 46 -2.51 6.10 -15.13
C GLY A 46 -1.21 6.91 -15.02
N GLY A 47 -0.34 6.78 -16.03
CA GLY A 47 0.97 7.44 -16.11
C GLY A 47 2.10 6.46 -16.47
N GLU A 48 3.32 7.01 -16.62
CA GLU A 48 4.44 6.34 -17.30
C GLU A 48 5.15 5.21 -16.56
N SER A 49 4.89 4.91 -15.28
CA SER A 49 5.61 3.80 -14.63
C SER A 49 4.89 3.22 -13.41
N ASN A 50 4.24 2.07 -13.58
CA ASN A 50 3.85 1.11 -12.54
C ASN A 50 3.30 1.63 -11.20
N ARG A 51 2.51 2.70 -11.21
CA ARG A 51 1.83 3.22 -10.02
C ARG A 51 0.51 2.51 -9.79
N TRP A 52 0.26 2.14 -8.55
CA TRP A 52 -0.94 1.43 -8.14
C TRP A 52 -1.52 2.02 -6.87
N ARG A 53 -2.84 1.93 -6.76
CA ARG A 53 -3.60 2.29 -5.57
C ARG A 53 -4.30 1.06 -5.04
N ARG A 54 -4.20 0.79 -3.74
CA ARG A 54 -5.02 -0.22 -3.04
C ARG A 54 -5.85 0.43 -1.94
N ARG A 55 -7.07 -0.05 -1.70
CA ARG A 55 -7.83 0.31 -0.50
C ARG A 55 -7.64 -0.72 0.61
N VAL A 56 -7.40 -0.24 1.82
CA VAL A 56 -7.28 -1.04 3.04
C VAL A 56 -8.12 -0.39 4.13
N GLY A 57 -9.33 -0.92 4.34
CA GLY A 57 -10.29 -0.35 5.29
C GLY A 57 -10.60 1.12 4.99
N ALA A 58 -10.26 2.00 5.95
CA ALA A 58 -10.43 3.44 5.85
C ALA A 58 -9.22 4.18 5.23
N TYR A 59 -8.27 3.47 4.61
CA TYR A 59 -7.04 4.05 4.06
C TYR A 59 -6.83 3.67 2.59
N ARG A 60 -6.05 4.48 1.89
CA ARG A 60 -5.59 4.28 0.51
C ARG A 60 -4.07 4.17 0.54
N ILE A 61 -3.56 3.08 -0.01
CA ILE A 61 -2.13 2.82 -0.17
C ILE A 61 -1.75 3.14 -1.60
N LEU A 62 -0.73 3.97 -1.78
CA LEU A 62 -0.12 4.21 -3.07
C LEU A 62 1.25 3.55 -3.10
N TYR A 63 1.48 2.75 -4.14
CA TYR A 63 2.71 1.99 -4.26
C TYR A 63 3.11 1.81 -5.72
N ASN A 64 4.40 1.60 -5.93
CA ASN A 64 4.96 1.23 -7.22
C ASN A 64 5.25 -0.26 -7.23
N LEU A 65 4.99 -0.91 -8.35
CA LEU A 65 5.31 -2.32 -8.55
C LEU A 65 6.45 -2.45 -9.55
N VAL A 66 7.60 -2.93 -9.11
CA VAL A 66 8.74 -3.20 -9.98
C VAL A 66 8.72 -4.69 -10.29
N SER A 67 8.28 -5.04 -11.49
CA SER A 67 8.15 -6.44 -11.92
C SER A 67 9.50 -7.14 -12.06
N ASP A 68 10.57 -6.37 -12.36
CA ASP A 68 11.92 -6.87 -12.60
C ASP A 68 12.52 -7.50 -11.33
N GLU A 69 12.45 -6.79 -10.20
CA GLU A 69 12.95 -7.25 -8.90
C GLU A 69 11.84 -7.78 -7.96
N ARG A 70 10.60 -7.85 -8.44
CA ARG A 70 9.40 -8.20 -7.65
C ARG A 70 9.26 -7.36 -6.38
N GLY A 71 9.58 -6.07 -6.51
CA GLY A 71 9.53 -5.08 -5.46
C GLY A 71 8.19 -4.35 -5.41
N ILE A 72 7.62 -4.21 -4.22
CA ILE A 72 6.44 -3.39 -3.93
C ILE A 72 6.90 -2.21 -3.08
N PHE A 73 6.98 -1.03 -3.68
CA PHE A 73 7.44 0.19 -3.02
C PHE A 73 6.26 1.04 -2.58
N ILE A 74 5.90 0.97 -1.29
CA ILE A 74 4.85 1.79 -0.72
C ILE A 74 5.44 3.16 -0.38
N TYR A 75 4.97 4.19 -1.07
CA TYR A 75 5.48 5.55 -0.90
C TYR A 75 4.51 6.47 -0.16
N ASP A 76 3.22 6.15 -0.10
CA ASP A 76 2.21 7.02 0.53
C ASP A 76 1.01 6.22 1.06
N ILE A 77 0.51 6.64 2.23
CA ILE A 77 -0.66 6.07 2.90
C ILE A 77 -1.58 7.22 3.28
N LYS A 78 -2.75 7.30 2.63
CA LYS A 78 -3.72 8.38 2.86
C LYS A 78 -4.99 7.86 3.49
N LYS A 79 -5.47 8.53 4.54
CA LYS A 79 -6.80 8.24 5.08
C LYS A 79 -7.88 8.57 4.05
N ARG A 80 -8.94 7.78 4.04
CA ARG A 80 -10.17 8.01 3.28
C ARG A 80 -10.95 9.12 3.98
N THR A 81 -10.41 10.35 3.99
CA THR A 81 -11.17 11.48 4.52
C THR A 81 -12.34 11.73 3.55
N SER A 82 -13.54 11.86 4.11
CA SER A 82 -14.75 12.25 3.39
C SER A 82 -14.90 13.78 3.34
N LYS A 83 -13.79 14.53 3.46
CA LYS A 83 -13.85 15.99 3.47
C LYS A 83 -13.79 16.52 2.05
N THR A 84 -14.91 16.40 1.36
CA THR A 84 -15.37 17.47 0.47
C THR A 84 -16.11 18.44 1.39
N TYR A 85 -15.46 19.53 1.78
CA TYR A 85 -16.15 20.71 2.30
C TYR A 85 -16.62 21.55 1.10
#